data_AF-A0A954Y359-F1
#
_entry.id   AF-A0A954Y359-F1
#
_cell.length_a   1.000
_cell.length_b   1.000
_cell.length_c   1.000
_cell.angle_alpha   90.00
_cell.angle_beta   90.00
_cell.angle_gamma   90.00
#
_symmetry.space_group_name_H-M   'P 1'
#
loop_
_entity.id
_entity.type
_entity.pdbx_description
1 polymer ?
#
loop_
_entity_poly.entity_id
_entity_poly.type
_entity_poly.pdbx_seq_one_letter_code
_entity_poly.pdbx_strand_id
1 'polypeptide(L)'
;MAYEGMGSDKHKSYLPLGHIDAVENKERKEGEPPRWARLRLQDEDGREGTFLFTFEELKNAMIRAETNKEDLPPEGWLQKLQNLFD
;
A
#
# COMPACT_ATOMS: atom_id res chain seq x y z
N MET A 1 9.52 -21.24 -12.41
CA MET A 1 10.26 -20.79 -11.21
C MET A 1 9.27 -20.01 -10.37
N ALA A 2 8.79 -20.60 -9.26
CA ALA A 2 7.82 -19.94 -8.39
C ALA A 2 8.57 -18.88 -7.56
N TYR A 3 8.10 -17.63 -7.59
CA TYR A 3 8.57 -16.58 -6.70
C TYR A 3 8.04 -16.89 -5.30
N GLU A 4 8.79 -17.69 -4.55
CA GLU A 4 8.52 -17.98 -3.15
C GLU A 4 8.78 -16.71 -2.32
N GLY A 5 7.76 -16.26 -1.57
CA GLY A 5 7.99 -15.50 -0.34
C GLY A 5 7.56 -14.04 -0.25
N MET A 6 6.89 -13.44 -1.24
CA MET A 6 6.32 -12.08 -1.07
C MET A 6 4.81 -12.12 -0.78
N GLY A 7 4.46 -12.37 0.48
CA GLY A 7 3.09 -12.21 0.97
C GLY A 7 2.79 -13.04 2.20
N SER A 8 2.26 -12.40 3.24
CA SER A 8 1.74 -13.10 4.42
C SER A 8 0.29 -13.48 4.16
N ASP A 9 0.02 -14.71 3.73
CA ASP A 9 -1.37 -15.23 3.63
C ASP A 9 -2.04 -15.38 5.02
N LYS A 10 -1.31 -15.10 6.11
CA LYS A 10 -1.87 -15.03 7.45
C LYS A 10 -2.74 -13.78 7.57
N HIS A 11 -4.00 -13.99 7.91
CA HIS A 11 -4.93 -12.91 8.26
C HIS A 11 -4.42 -12.15 9.49
N LYS A 12 -3.64 -11.09 9.27
CA LYS A 12 -3.44 -10.06 10.30
C LYS A 12 -4.77 -9.30 10.41
N SER A 13 -5.37 -9.36 11.60
CA SER A 13 -6.57 -8.60 11.96
C SER A 13 -6.29 -7.09 12.03
N TYR A 14 -5.03 -6.70 12.17
CA TYR A 14 -4.59 -5.31 12.24
C TYR A 14 -3.34 -5.09 11.41
N LEU A 15 -3.43 -4.21 10.41
CA LEU A 15 -2.29 -3.70 9.66
C LEU A 15 -1.91 -2.33 10.24
N PRO A 16 -0.64 -2.07 10.61
CA PRO A 16 -0.18 -0.73 10.94
C PRO A 16 -0.40 0.24 9.77
N LEU A 17 -0.63 1.52 10.06
CA LEU A 17 -0.72 2.57 9.04
C LEU A 17 0.58 2.60 8.22
N GLY A 18 0.47 2.68 6.89
CA GLY A 18 1.63 2.65 5.97
C GLY A 18 2.22 1.25 5.74
N HIS A 19 1.70 0.19 6.38
CA HIS A 19 2.15 -1.17 6.10
C HIS A 19 1.56 -1.70 4.78
N ILE A 20 2.42 -2.28 3.94
CA ILE A 20 2.05 -2.96 2.70
C ILE A 20 2.11 -4.46 2.95
N ASP A 21 1.00 -5.14 2.67
CA ASP A 21 0.90 -6.61 2.70
C ASP A 21 0.39 -7.12 1.36
N ALA A 22 0.61 -8.39 1.04
CA ALA A 22 0.10 -9.01 -0.17
C ALA A 22 -0.98 -10.03 0.19
N VAL A 23 -2.16 -9.93 -0.43
CA VAL A 23 -3.27 -10.84 -0.19
C VAL A 23 -3.63 -11.58 -1.46
N GLU A 24 -3.91 -12.87 -1.34
CA GLU A 24 -4.37 -13.69 -2.45
C GLU A 24 -5.78 -13.30 -2.91
N ASN A 25 -5.98 -13.23 -4.23
CA ASN A 25 -7.29 -13.07 -4.84
C ASN A 25 -7.97 -14.44 -5.00
N LYS A 26 -8.72 -14.86 -3.99
CA LYS A 26 -9.37 -16.19 -3.95
C LYS A 26 -10.50 -16.36 -4.97
N GLU A 27 -11.11 -15.25 -5.41
CA GLU A 27 -12.22 -15.23 -6.37
C GLU A 27 -11.79 -14.53 -7.68
N ARG A 28 -10.55 -14.78 -8.10
CA ARG A 28 -9.93 -14.13 -9.25
C ARG A 28 -10.76 -14.30 -10.53
N LYS A 29 -11.14 -13.19 -11.15
CA LYS A 29 -11.70 -13.16 -12.51
C LYS A 29 -10.61 -13.06 -13.58
N GLU A 30 -10.97 -13.36 -14.83
CA GLU A 30 -10.05 -13.19 -15.96
C GLU A 30 -9.61 -11.73 -16.08
N GLY A 31 -8.30 -11.51 -16.18
CA GLY A 31 -7.70 -10.17 -16.19
C GLY A 31 -7.29 -9.61 -14.81
N GLU A 32 -7.74 -10.21 -13.71
CA GLU A 32 -7.32 -9.76 -12.37
C GLU A 32 -5.96 -10.34 -11.96
N PRO A 33 -5.20 -9.64 -11.10
CA PRO A 33 -3.94 -10.17 -10.57
C PRO A 33 -4.21 -11.32 -9.58
N PRO A 34 -3.27 -12.27 -9.45
CA PRO A 34 -3.38 -13.36 -8.47
C PRO A 34 -3.24 -12.86 -7.03
N ARG A 35 -2.58 -11.71 -6.83
CA ARG A 35 -2.39 -11.07 -5.53
C ARG A 35 -2.62 -9.57 -5.63
N TRP A 36 -3.24 -9.02 -4.59
CA TRP A 36 -3.41 -7.59 -4.39
C TRP A 36 -2.45 -7.10 -3.32
N ALA A 37 -1.92 -5.90 -3.49
CA ALA A 37 -1.26 -5.18 -2.43
C ALA A 37 -2.33 -4.53 -1.55
N ARG A 38 -2.34 -4.86 -0.27
CA ARG A 38 -3.26 -4.33 0.73
C ARG A 38 -2.53 -3.34 1.61
N LEU A 39 -3.02 -2.11 1.66
CA LEU A 39 -2.39 -1.00 2.37
C LEU A 39 -3.40 -0.34 3.29
N ARG A 40 -2.99 -0.05 4.53
CA ARG A 40 -3.75 0.85 5.40
C ARG A 40 -3.23 2.27 5.22
N LEU A 41 -4.13 3.18 4.85
CA LEU A 41 -3.83 4.58 4.57
C LEU A 41 -4.80 5.49 5.32
N GLN A 42 -4.40 6.74 5.49
CA GLN A 42 -5.25 7.82 5.95
C GLN A 42 -5.49 8.76 4.77
N ASP A 43 -6.75 9.10 4.49
CA ASP A 43 -7.11 10.08 3.46
C ASP A 43 -6.90 11.53 3.92
N GLU A 44 -7.10 12.47 3.01
CA GLU A 44 -6.93 13.91 3.27
C GLU A 44 -7.90 14.45 4.33
N ASP A 45 -9.03 13.78 4.54
CA ASP A 45 -10.03 14.10 5.56
C ASP A 45 -9.68 13.47 6.93
N GLY A 46 -8.54 12.78 7.04
CA GLY A 46 -8.06 12.13 8.25
C GLY A 46 -8.71 10.78 8.53
N ARG A 47 -9.47 10.21 7.59
CA ARG A 47 -10.12 8.90 7.76
C ARG A 47 -9.17 7.78 7.40
N GLU A 48 -9.09 6.78 8.25
CA GLU A 48 -8.29 5.60 8.00
C GLU A 48 -9.08 4.51 7.29
N GLY A 49 -8.46 3.89 6.30
CA GLY A 49 -9.05 2.82 5.50
C GLY A 49 -8.02 1.81 5.04
N THR A 50 -8.50 0.63 4.64
CA THR A 50 -7.67 -0.38 3.97
C THR A 50 -8.05 -0.41 2.50
N PHE A 51 -7.05 -0.26 1.63
CA PHE A 51 -7.20 -0.16 0.19
C PHE A 51 -6.43 -1.28 -0.50
N LEU A 52 -6.92 -1.68 -1.67
CA LEU A 52 -6.30 -2.70 -2.52
C LEU A 52 -5.77 -2.04 -3.78
N PHE A 53 -4.53 -2.35 -4.12
CA PHE A 53 -3.84 -1.89 -5.32
C PHE A 53 -3.20 -3.07 -6.03
N THR A 54 -3.07 -2.96 -7.34
CA THR A 54 -2.16 -3.81 -8.09
C THR A 54 -0.71 -3.40 -7.78
N PHE A 55 0.22 -4.35 -7.91
CA PHE A 55 1.65 -4.04 -7.77
C PHE A 55 2.15 -3.09 -8.87
N GLU A 56 1.50 -3.10 -10.03
CA GLU A 56 1.81 -2.19 -11.14
C GLU A 56 1.42 -0.75 -10.80
N GLU A 57 0.25 -0.53 -10.19
CA GLU A 57 -0.16 0.79 -9.69
C GLU A 57 0.82 1.34 -8.66
N LEU A 58 1.27 0.50 -7.71
CA LEU A 58 2.26 0.91 -6.70
C LEU A 58 3.61 1.28 -7.34
N LYS A 59 4.07 0.48 -8.32
CA LYS A 59 5.30 0.77 -9.05
C LYS A 59 5.20 2.09 -9.83
N ASN A 60 4.08 2.31 -10.50
CA ASN A 60 3.84 3.54 -11.26
C ASN A 60 3.76 4.76 -10.33
N ALA A 61 3.12 4.62 -9.17
CA ALA A 61 3.08 5.67 -8.15
C ALA A 61 4.48 6.00 -7.61
N MET A 62 5.32 4.99 -7.37
CA MET A 62 6.71 5.19 -6.94
C MET A 62 7.53 5.95 -7.99
N ILE A 63 7.44 5.54 -9.26
CA ILE A 63 8.13 6.22 -10.37
C ILE A 63 7.67 7.67 -10.48
N ARG A 64 6.36 7.93 -10.35
CA ARG A 64 5.80 9.29 -10.36
C ARG A 64 6.31 10.14 -9.19
N ALA A 65 6.36 9.58 -7.99
CA ALA A 65 6.86 10.28 -6.82
C ALA A 65 8.35 10.66 -6.96
N GLU A 66 9.15 9.84 -7.66
CA GLU A 66 10.55 10.14 -7.95
C GLU A 66 10.71 11.25 -9.01
N THR A 67 9.82 11.32 -10.00
CA THR A 67 9.92 12.28 -11.10
C THR A 67 9.20 13.61 -10.85
N ASN A 68 8.12 13.60 -10.07
CA ASN A 68 7.27 14.75 -9.79
C ASN A 68 7.34 15.13 -8.32
N LYS A 69 8.06 16.20 -8.00
CA LYS A 69 8.16 16.71 -6.61
C LYS A 69 6.82 17.18 -6.03
N GLU A 70 5.83 17.48 -6.86
CA GLU A 70 4.47 17.87 -6.43
C GLU A 70 3.62 16.67 -5.98
N ASP A 71 3.95 15.45 -6.45
CA ASP A 71 3.32 14.21 -6.00
C ASP A 71 3.89 13.76 -4.64
N LEU A 72 4.98 14.38 -4.17
CA LEU A 72 5.52 14.14 -2.83
C LEU A 72 4.72 14.94 -1.80
N PRO A 73 4.43 14.34 -0.64
CA PRO A 73 3.80 15.06 0.44
C PRO A 73 4.68 16.26 0.87
N PRO A 74 4.05 17.36 1.35
CA PRO A 74 4.75 18.59 1.66
C PRO A 74 5.88 18.39 2.67
N GLU A 75 6.92 19.22 2.59
CA GLU A 75 8.05 19.19 3.52
C GLU A 75 7.56 19.17 4.98
N GLY A 76 8.08 18.22 5.77
CA GLY A 76 7.69 18.01 7.17
C GLY A 76 6.49 17.07 7.39
N TRP A 77 5.87 16.51 6.33
CA TRP A 77 4.83 15.50 6.46
C TRP A 77 5.33 14.23 7.18
N LEU A 78 6.55 13.78 6.87
CA LEU A 78 7.17 12.64 7.56
C LEU A 78 7.39 12.90 9.05
N GLN A 79 7.77 14.13 9.45
CA GLN A 79 7.83 14.51 10.87
C GLN A 79 6.46 14.45 11.55
N LYS A 80 5.39 14.90 10.86
CA LYS A 80 4.02 14.81 11.39
C LYS A 80 3.56 13.37 11.56
N LEU A 81 3.90 12.49 10.60
CA LEU A 81 3.65 11.06 10.74
C LEU A 81 4.41 10.46 11.92
N GLN A 82 5.69 10.78 12.08
CA GLN A 82 6.49 10.26 13.19
C GLN A 82 5.91 10.66 14.57
N ASN A 83 5.45 11.90 14.70
CA ASN A 83 4.76 12.39 15.90
C ASN A 83 3.37 11.76 16.16
N LEU A 84 2.77 11.07 15.18
CA LEU A 84 1.52 10.31 15.38
C LEU A 84 1.78 8.89 15.91
N PHE A 85 3.03 8.42 15.85
CA PHE A 85 3.44 7.09 16.34
C PHE A 85 4.19 7.13 17.68
N ASP A 86 4.62 8.31 18.14
CA ASP A 86 5.14 8.59 19.49
C ASP A 86 4.02 9.02 20.45
#